data_AF-G0NMD6-F1
#
_entry.id   AF-G0NMD6-F1
#
_cell.length_a   1.000
_cell.length_b   1.000
_cell.length_c   1.000
_cell.angle_alpha   90.00
_cell.angle_beta   90.00
_cell.angle_gamma   90.00
#
_symmetry.space_group_name_H-M   'P 1'
#
loop_
_entity.id
_entity.type
_entity.pdbx_description
1 polymer ?
#
loop_
_entity_poly.entity_id
_entity_poly.type
_entity_poly.pdbx_seq_one_letter_code
_entity_poly.pdbx_strand_id
1 'polypeptide(L)'
;MFKLCVLIAFCTVSASATMNLPSQEEYDAELKSAGMSQGGIDGLHALSQKFVSQYPLVQANKEASEKFIADYTVEAQNYVKSMSPEDQKIYAESLKKYGLV
;
A
#
# COMPACT_ATOMS: atom_id res chain seq x y z
N MET A 1 4.66 4.04 -17.01
CA MET A 1 5.35 2.89 -16.40
C MET A 1 5.84 3.15 -14.96
N PHE A 2 6.07 4.40 -14.52
CA PHE A 2 6.58 4.71 -13.18
C PHE A 2 5.55 4.83 -12.03
N LYS A 3 4.24 4.83 -12.32
CA LYS A 3 3.19 5.03 -11.28
C LYS A 3 2.66 3.73 -10.67
N LEU A 4 3.11 2.56 -11.14
CA LEU A 4 2.66 1.25 -10.67
C LEU A 4 3.48 0.74 -9.46
N CYS A 5 4.68 1.28 -9.26
CA CYS A 5 5.57 0.87 -8.16
C CYS A 5 5.10 1.35 -6.78
N VAL A 6 4.22 2.35 -6.72
CA VAL A 6 3.84 3.04 -5.48
C VAL A 6 2.96 2.17 -4.58
N LEU A 7 2.09 1.34 -5.17
CA LEU A 7 1.15 0.48 -4.43
C LEU A 7 1.71 -0.92 -4.15
N ILE A 8 2.69 -1.36 -4.92
CA ILE A 8 3.34 -2.69 -4.79
C ILE A 8 4.56 -2.63 -3.88
N ALA A 9 5.12 -1.45 -3.62
CA ALA A 9 6.32 -1.30 -2.79
C ALA A 9 6.17 -1.84 -1.35
N PHE A 10 4.95 -1.99 -0.85
CA PHE A 10 4.71 -2.58 0.47
C PHE A 10 4.67 -4.12 0.49
N CYS A 11 4.60 -4.77 -0.68
CA CYS A 11 4.25 -6.19 -0.73
C CYS A 11 5.36 -7.13 -1.20
N THR A 12 6.54 -6.60 -1.49
CA THR A 12 7.73 -7.41 -1.80
C THR A 12 8.82 -7.18 -0.75
N VAL A 13 8.50 -7.45 0.52
CA VAL A 13 9.50 -7.48 1.60
C VAL A 13 10.20 -8.84 1.59
N SER A 14 11.03 -9.07 0.59
CA SER A 14 12.03 -10.15 0.56
C SER A 14 13.05 -9.84 -0.52
N ALA A 15 14.22 -9.36 -0.11
CA ALA A 15 15.42 -9.17 -0.93
C ALA A 15 15.44 -7.94 -1.87
N SER A 16 15.72 -6.76 -1.32
CA SER A 16 16.69 -5.79 -1.87
C SER A 16 16.96 -4.68 -0.84
N ALA A 17 18.21 -4.54 -0.40
CA ALA A 17 18.65 -3.45 0.46
C ALA A 17 18.58 -2.12 -0.31
N THR A 18 17.76 -1.15 0.17
CA THR A 18 17.96 0.32 0.10
C THR A 18 16.76 1.16 0.56
N MET A 19 15.62 0.57 0.97
CA MET A 19 14.56 1.29 1.69
C MET A 19 14.36 0.68 3.08
N ASN A 20 14.59 1.46 4.13
CA ASN A 20 14.19 1.12 5.50
C ASN A 20 12.67 1.30 5.64
N LEU A 21 11.90 0.44 4.97
CA LEU A 21 10.44 0.45 5.06
C LEU A 21 10.00 -0.05 6.45
N PRO A 22 8.99 0.57 7.06
CA PRO A 22 8.49 0.18 8.37
C PRO A 22 7.76 -1.15 8.27
N SER A 23 7.69 -1.87 9.39
CA SER A 23 6.69 -2.92 9.56
C SER A 23 5.26 -2.36 9.48
N GLN A 24 4.26 -3.22 9.27
CA GLN A 24 2.85 -2.79 9.25
C GLN A 24 2.46 -2.09 10.56
N GLU A 25 2.90 -2.59 11.71
CA GLU A 25 2.61 -2.00 13.02
C GLU A 25 3.24 -0.62 13.18
N GLU A 26 4.50 -0.46 12.76
CA GLU A 26 5.19 0.83 12.77
C GLU A 26 4.53 1.84 11.83
N TYR A 27 4.07 1.37 10.66
CA TYR A 27 3.36 2.21 9.70
C TYR A 27 1.99 2.66 10.22
N ASP A 28 1.20 1.75 10.79
CA ASP A 28 -0.10 2.06 11.39
C ASP A 28 0.07 3.05 12.56
N ALA A 29 1.10 2.86 13.40
CA ALA A 29 1.44 3.77 14.49
C ALA A 29 1.88 5.16 14.00
N GLU A 30 2.62 5.22 12.90
CA GLU A 30 3.02 6.47 12.26
C GLU A 30 1.82 7.22 11.68
N LEU A 31 0.96 6.56 10.92
CA LEU A 31 -0.24 7.16 10.34
C LEU A 31 -1.17 7.69 11.44
N LYS A 32 -1.34 6.92 12.52
CA LYS A 32 -2.08 7.34 13.70
C LYS A 32 -1.46 8.58 14.35
N SER A 33 -0.14 8.61 14.49
CA SER A 33 0.60 9.74 15.07
C SER A 33 0.52 10.99 14.18
N ALA A 34 0.40 10.82 12.87
CA ALA A 34 0.16 11.89 11.90
C ALA A 34 -1.30 12.39 11.89
N GLY A 35 -2.19 11.73 12.64
CA GLY A 35 -3.60 12.13 12.79
C GLY A 35 -4.56 11.44 11.82
N MET A 36 -4.16 10.33 11.18
CA MET A 36 -5.03 9.58 10.29
C MET A 36 -6.18 8.96 11.11
N SER A 37 -7.39 8.97 10.54
CA SER A 37 -8.54 8.32 11.16
C SER A 37 -8.33 6.80 11.26
N GLN A 38 -8.95 6.17 12.27
CA GLN A 38 -8.88 4.72 12.41
C GLN A 38 -9.44 4.00 11.17
N GLY A 39 -10.49 4.55 10.54
CA GLY A 39 -11.04 3.99 9.31
C GLY A 39 -10.08 4.08 8.11
N GLY A 40 -9.24 5.12 8.05
CA GLY A 40 -8.16 5.26 7.08
C GLY A 40 -7.05 4.22 7.30
N ILE A 41 -6.65 4.01 8.55
CA ILE A 41 -5.64 3.01 8.93
C ILE A 41 -6.17 1.59 8.63
N ASP A 42 -7.39 1.27 9.09
CA ASP A 42 -7.97 -0.06 8.96
C ASP A 42 -8.10 -0.49 7.49
N GLY A 43 -8.50 0.43 6.59
CA GLY A 43 -8.62 0.07 5.17
C GLY A 43 -7.27 0.01 4.45
N LEU A 44 -6.26 0.82 4.83
CA LEU A 44 -4.89 0.64 4.33
C LEU A 44 -4.31 -0.71 4.79
N HIS A 45 -4.54 -1.07 6.05
CA HIS A 45 -4.16 -2.37 6.59
C HIS A 45 -4.86 -3.50 5.84
N ALA A 46 -6.17 -3.40 5.59
CA ALA A 46 -6.92 -4.39 4.84
C ALA A 46 -6.40 -4.60 3.41
N LEU A 47 -6.02 -3.51 2.72
CA LEU A 47 -5.37 -3.60 1.40
C LEU A 47 -4.04 -4.34 1.48
N SER A 48 -3.18 -4.00 2.46
CA SER A 48 -1.91 -4.68 2.70
C SER A 48 -2.10 -6.19 2.92
N GLN A 49 -3.02 -6.58 3.82
CA GLN A 49 -3.35 -7.99 4.08
C GLN A 49 -3.91 -8.70 2.86
N LYS A 50 -4.73 -8.02 2.06
CA LYS A 50 -5.26 -8.58 0.81
C LYS A 50 -4.13 -8.92 -0.15
N PHE A 51 -3.18 -8.02 -0.35
CA PHE A 51 -2.07 -8.30 -1.25
C PHE A 51 -1.21 -9.44 -0.72
N VAL A 52 -0.81 -9.40 0.56
CA VAL A 52 0.04 -10.43 1.18
C VAL A 52 -0.61 -11.81 1.13
N SER A 53 -1.94 -11.90 1.29
CA SER A 53 -2.65 -13.18 1.24
C SER A 53 -2.95 -13.68 -0.17
N GLN A 54 -3.23 -12.79 -1.13
CA GLN A 54 -3.73 -13.17 -2.46
C GLN A 54 -2.66 -13.18 -3.56
N TYR A 55 -1.68 -12.28 -3.51
CA TYR A 55 -0.63 -12.24 -4.53
C TYR A 55 0.20 -13.53 -4.60
N PRO A 56 0.60 -14.18 -3.47
CA PRO A 56 1.36 -15.43 -3.54
C PRO A 56 0.63 -16.58 -4.23
N LEU A 57 -0.70 -16.54 -4.29
CA LEU A 57 -1.53 -17.55 -4.96
C LEU A 57 -1.47 -17.42 -6.49
N VAL A 58 -1.18 -16.23 -6.99
CA VAL A 58 -1.17 -15.92 -8.43
C VAL A 58 0.22 -15.64 -8.98
N GLN A 59 1.23 -15.39 -8.12
CA GLN A 59 2.57 -14.93 -8.50
C GLN A 59 3.30 -15.84 -9.50
N ALA A 60 3.02 -17.14 -9.49
CA ALA A 60 3.66 -18.11 -10.38
C ALA A 60 3.07 -18.09 -11.81
N ASN A 61 1.91 -17.45 -12.00
CA ASN A 61 1.27 -17.30 -13.30
C ASN A 61 1.27 -15.83 -13.72
N LYS A 62 2.01 -15.53 -14.79
CA LYS A 62 2.17 -14.16 -15.29
C LYS A 62 0.84 -13.45 -15.52
N GLU A 63 -0.06 -14.05 -16.28
CA GLU A 63 -1.36 -13.44 -16.62
C GLU A 63 -2.23 -13.22 -15.38
N ALA A 64 -2.29 -14.21 -14.48
CA ALA A 64 -3.04 -14.08 -13.23
C ALA A 64 -2.45 -13.02 -12.30
N SER A 65 -1.12 -12.95 -12.19
CA SER A 65 -0.42 -11.93 -11.40
C SER A 65 -0.62 -10.51 -11.96
N GLU A 66 -0.55 -10.33 -13.27
CA GLU A 66 -0.78 -9.04 -13.94
C GLU A 66 -2.22 -8.58 -13.75
N LYS A 67 -3.19 -9.50 -13.91
CA LYS A 67 -4.60 -9.21 -13.66
C LYS A 67 -4.84 -8.82 -12.19
N PHE A 68 -4.27 -9.58 -11.26
CA PHE A 68 -4.38 -9.27 -9.82
C PHE A 68 -3.82 -7.88 -9.50
N ILE A 69 -2.63 -7.55 -10.02
CA ILE A 69 -2.01 -6.23 -9.82
C ILE A 69 -2.89 -5.12 -10.39
N ALA A 70 -3.46 -5.30 -11.58
CA ALA A 70 -4.33 -4.31 -12.20
C ALA A 70 -5.60 -4.07 -11.36
N ASP A 71 -6.27 -5.14 -10.94
CA ASP A 71 -7.48 -5.06 -10.13
C ASP A 71 -7.20 -4.43 -8.75
N TYR A 72 -6.15 -4.89 -8.08
CA TYR A 72 -5.71 -4.36 -6.79
C TYR A 72 -5.35 -2.88 -6.86
N THR A 73 -4.69 -2.46 -7.96
CA THR A 73 -4.35 -1.05 -8.18
C THR A 73 -5.59 -0.18 -8.26
N VAL A 74 -6.63 -0.62 -8.99
CA VAL A 74 -7.90 0.12 -9.11
C VAL A 74 -8.59 0.21 -7.75
N GLU A 75 -8.64 -0.89 -7.01
CA GLU A 75 -9.25 -0.94 -5.68
C GLU A 75 -8.55 -0.01 -4.70
N ALA A 76 -7.22 -0.08 -4.61
CA ALA A 76 -6.45 0.77 -3.70
C ALA A 76 -6.60 2.27 -4.06
N GLN A 77 -6.60 2.61 -5.35
CA GLN A 77 -6.85 3.99 -5.79
C GLN A 77 -8.25 4.47 -5.43
N ASN A 78 -9.26 3.62 -5.59
CA ASN A 78 -10.64 3.97 -5.25
C ASN A 78 -10.79 4.14 -3.73
N TYR A 79 -10.14 3.29 -2.94
CA TYR A 79 -10.15 3.43 -1.49
C TYR A 79 -9.49 4.75 -1.04
N VAL A 80 -8.29 5.06 -1.52
CA VAL A 80 -7.62 6.33 -1.21
C VAL A 80 -8.48 7.53 -1.60
N LYS A 81 -9.13 7.52 -2.77
CA LYS A 81 -10.07 8.59 -3.18
C LYS A 81 -11.30 8.72 -2.29
N SER A 82 -11.70 7.64 -1.61
CA SER A 82 -12.86 7.61 -0.71
C SER A 82 -12.54 8.07 0.71
N MET A 83 -11.26 8.15 1.07
CA MET A 83 -10.81 8.70 2.36
C MET A 83 -11.17 10.18 2.49
N SER A 84 -11.15 10.71 3.73
CA SER A 84 -11.26 12.15 3.97
C SER A 84 -10.08 12.91 3.31
N PRO A 85 -10.25 14.19 2.98
CA PRO A 85 -9.14 15.01 2.47
C PRO A 85 -7.92 15.03 3.40
N GLU A 86 -8.15 14.99 4.72
CA GLU A 86 -7.11 14.93 5.75
C GLU A 86 -6.34 13.60 5.68
N ASP A 87 -7.04 12.47 5.63
CA ASP A 87 -6.42 11.14 5.54
C ASP A 87 -5.69 10.96 4.20
N GLN A 88 -6.25 11.46 3.10
CA GLN A 88 -5.58 11.48 1.79
C GLN A 88 -4.25 12.24 1.84
N LYS A 89 -4.21 13.38 2.53
CA LYS A 89 -3.00 14.18 2.70
C LYS A 89 -1.96 13.42 3.51
N ILE A 90 -2.35 12.80 4.63
CA ILE A 90 -1.44 12.03 5.49
C ILE A 90 -0.86 10.83 4.72
N TYR A 91 -1.70 10.11 3.97
CA TYR A 91 -1.23 9.03 3.10
C TYR A 91 -0.26 9.53 2.02
N ALA A 92 -0.54 10.67 1.39
CA ALA A 92 0.38 11.24 0.39
C ALA A 92 1.72 11.68 1.00
N GLU A 93 1.71 12.20 2.23
CA GLU A 93 2.93 12.57 2.96
C GLU A 93 3.75 11.35 3.39
N SER A 94 3.10 10.26 3.82
CA SER A 94 3.78 9.01 4.16
C SER A 94 4.45 8.38 2.93
N LEU A 95 3.78 8.39 1.76
CA LEU A 95 4.38 7.90 0.52
C LEU A 95 5.64 8.69 0.13
N LYS A 96 5.62 10.02 0.28
CA LYS A 96 6.80 10.87 0.02
C LYS A 96 7.95 10.53 0.95
N LYS A 97 7.67 10.31 2.24
CA LYS A 97 8.67 9.97 3.25
C LYS A 97 9.48 8.72 2.88
N TYR A 98 8.81 7.72 2.30
CA TYR A 98 9.43 6.47 1.88
C TYR A 98 9.91 6.47 0.42
N GLY A 99 9.91 7.63 -0.26
CA GLY A 99 10.39 7.74 -1.64
C GLY A 99 9.53 6.99 -2.66
N LEU A 100 8.25 6.79 -2.34
CA LEU A 100 7.32 6.02 -3.17
C LEU A 100 6.59 6.89 -4.21
N VAL A 101 6.68 8.22 -4.13
CA VAL A 101 6.07 9.19 -5.06
C VAL A 101 6.96 10.38 -5.34
#